data_AF-A0A8C6MQZ0-F1
#
_entry.id   AF-A0A8C6MQZ0-F1
#
_cell.length_a   1.000
_cell.length_b   1.000
_cell.length_c   1.000
_cell.angle_alpha   90.00
_cell.angle_beta   90.00
_cell.angle_gamma   90.00
#
_symmetry.space_group_name_H-M   'P 1'
#
loop_
_entity.id
_entity.type
_entity.pdbx_description
1 polymer ?
#
loop_
_entity_poly.entity_id
_entity_poly.type
_entity_poly.pdbx_seq_one_letter_code
_entity_poly.pdbx_strand_id
1 'polypeptide(L)'
;MLSCVSSPATVCGDELEFDDGTYCHCGGNSLYSEYRTCQENPCKHCLDMYVNLVEQYVLYKFKMKKLIDRNELIDLIEPKYRYNFSDIFKRAFENIEIVFAASVIEIDSTNHVYDLVSKLKLPNKGRVCPGRGLPKTGLLMTILAMIFMNGNSASEEDIWKFLNNMQVYPGRKHFIYREPRKLITQDFVKLKYLEYKQISLSDPPCYRFQWGPKAYTETTKMKVLEFMAKGSGIEPSTFSVQYAEALREENQKWAGVSGQRTSFQVPYQIHKGRILKSSLYPIHYLYHF
;
A
#
# COMPACT_ATOMS: atom_id res chain seq x y z
N MET A 1 -44.04 -30.46 17.32
CA MET A 1 -42.75 -31.15 17.50
C MET A 1 -42.02 -31.14 16.18
N LEU A 2 -40.84 -30.54 16.13
CA LEU A 2 -39.63 -30.97 15.41
C LEU A 2 -38.67 -29.78 15.41
N SER A 3 -37.86 -29.77 16.47
CA SER A 3 -36.58 -29.08 16.53
C SER A 3 -35.61 -29.68 15.51
N CYS A 4 -34.72 -28.87 14.94
CA CYS A 4 -33.31 -29.20 14.77
C CYS A 4 -32.51 -27.94 14.38
N VAL A 5 -31.21 -28.01 14.66
CA VAL A 5 -30.27 -26.95 15.04
C VAL A 5 -29.09 -26.89 14.05
N SER A 6 -28.41 -25.73 14.03
CA SER A 6 -27.03 -25.44 13.58
C SER A 6 -26.68 -25.30 12.09
N SER A 7 -26.24 -24.08 11.76
CA SER A 7 -25.28 -23.70 10.70
C SER A 7 -23.98 -24.52 10.80
N PRO A 8 -23.18 -24.72 9.72
CA PRO A 8 -22.38 -23.61 9.17
C PRO A 8 -22.01 -23.70 7.67
N ALA A 9 -21.81 -22.53 7.05
CA ALA A 9 -20.73 -22.22 6.09
C ALA A 9 -21.13 -20.97 5.31
N THR A 10 -20.54 -19.82 5.64
CA THR A 10 -20.57 -18.68 4.72
C THR A 10 -19.69 -19.04 3.54
N VAL A 11 -20.36 -19.46 2.47
CA VAL A 11 -19.85 -19.67 1.12
C VAL A 11 -18.93 -18.50 0.76
N CYS A 12 -17.64 -18.79 0.64
CA CYS A 12 -16.67 -17.90 -0.01
C CYS A 12 -16.76 -18.16 -1.52
N GLY A 13 -17.87 -17.77 -2.12
CA GLY A 13 -17.99 -17.61 -3.57
C GLY A 13 -17.82 -16.13 -3.88
N ASP A 14 -16.93 -15.82 -4.82
CA ASP A 14 -16.92 -14.63 -5.66
C ASP A 14 -15.85 -14.93 -6.72
N GLU A 15 -16.28 -15.61 -7.80
CA GLU A 15 -15.54 -15.64 -9.06
C GLU A 15 -15.52 -14.21 -9.61
N LEU A 16 -14.32 -13.72 -9.93
CA LEU A 16 -14.17 -12.48 -10.68
C LEU A 16 -13.98 -12.87 -12.14
N GLU A 17 -14.93 -12.45 -12.97
CA GLU A 17 -14.79 -12.46 -14.41
C GLU A 17 -13.77 -11.37 -14.80
N PHE A 18 -12.80 -11.76 -15.63
CA PHE A 18 -11.87 -10.83 -16.28
C PHE A 18 -12.61 -10.14 -17.42
N ASP A 19 -12.70 -8.81 -17.39
CA ASP A 19 -13.18 -8.04 -18.53
C ASP A 19 -12.08 -8.01 -19.61
N ASP A 20 -12.28 -8.78 -20.69
CA ASP A 20 -11.38 -8.90 -21.86
C ASP A 20 -11.50 -7.69 -22.81
N GLY A 21 -11.77 -6.51 -22.24
CA GLY A 21 -12.59 -5.50 -22.91
C GLY A 21 -12.00 -4.10 -22.96
N THR A 22 -10.69 -3.89 -23.13
CA THR A 22 -10.20 -2.57 -23.54
C THR A 22 -8.95 -2.65 -24.42
N TYR A 23 -9.18 -2.80 -25.72
CA TYR A 23 -8.13 -2.67 -26.73
C TYR A 23 -7.74 -1.19 -26.88
N CYS A 24 -6.45 -0.88 -26.72
CA CYS A 24 -5.92 0.44 -27.02
C CYS A 24 -6.03 0.72 -28.53
N HIS A 25 -6.97 1.57 -28.94
CA HIS A 25 -6.94 2.18 -30.26
C HIS A 25 -5.88 3.28 -30.30
N CYS A 26 -4.70 2.97 -30.84
CA CYS A 26 -3.79 4.00 -31.31
C CYS A 26 -4.22 4.44 -32.72
N GLY A 27 -5.08 5.45 -32.83
CA GLY A 27 -5.45 6.02 -34.12
C GLY A 27 -6.33 7.25 -34.00
N GLY A 28 -5.84 8.40 -34.47
CA GLY A 28 -6.59 9.65 -34.55
C GLY A 28 -7.76 9.58 -35.53
N ASN A 29 -8.74 10.45 -35.32
CA ASN A 29 -9.92 10.61 -36.16
C ASN A 29 -9.54 10.88 -37.64
N SER A 30 -9.69 9.90 -38.51
CA SER A 30 -10.10 10.08 -39.91
C SER A 30 -10.40 8.72 -40.54
N LEU A 31 -11.55 8.60 -41.20
CA LEU A 31 -11.92 7.48 -42.04
C LEU A 31 -10.91 7.36 -43.20
N TYR A 32 -10.46 6.14 -43.48
CA TYR A 32 -9.46 5.73 -44.48
C TYR A 32 -8.01 6.19 -44.25
N SER A 33 -7.15 5.30 -43.77
CA SER A 33 -5.89 4.85 -44.42
C SER A 33 -4.86 4.31 -43.43
N GLU A 34 -4.27 3.17 -43.85
CA GLU A 34 -2.95 2.63 -43.50
C GLU A 34 -2.70 2.14 -42.05
N TYR A 35 -2.56 0.81 -41.94
CA TYR A 35 -1.84 0.13 -40.88
C TYR A 35 -0.40 0.68 -40.79
N ARG A 36 -0.19 1.72 -39.99
CA ARG A 36 1.17 2.05 -39.54
C ARG A 36 1.54 1.07 -38.44
N THR A 37 2.34 0.07 -38.82
CA THR A 37 3.18 -0.67 -37.88
C THR A 37 3.95 0.32 -37.02
N CYS A 38 3.81 0.22 -35.70
CA CYS A 38 4.59 0.99 -34.74
C CYS A 38 6.06 0.58 -34.84
N GLN A 39 6.78 1.09 -35.83
CA GLN A 39 8.22 0.92 -35.97
C GLN A 39 8.93 1.96 -35.09
N GLU A 40 9.87 1.44 -34.30
CA GLU A 40 11.01 2.10 -33.64
C GLU A 40 10.88 2.66 -32.21
N ASN A 41 9.70 2.76 -31.61
CA ASN A 41 9.62 2.95 -30.15
C ASN A 41 8.27 2.50 -29.59
N PRO A 42 8.21 1.76 -28.47
CA PRO A 42 6.95 1.48 -27.80
C PRO A 42 6.30 2.81 -27.42
N CYS A 43 5.07 3.05 -27.83
CA CYS A 43 4.30 4.14 -27.27
C CYS A 43 4.25 3.94 -25.74
N LYS A 44 4.53 5.00 -24.96
CA LYS A 44 4.53 4.96 -23.48
C LYS A 44 3.27 4.29 -22.93
N HIS A 45 2.13 4.53 -23.56
CA HIS A 45 0.85 3.92 -23.21
C HIS A 45 0.84 2.38 -23.30
N CYS A 46 1.53 1.79 -24.29
CA CYS A 46 1.65 0.35 -24.43
C CYS A 46 2.50 -0.28 -23.31
N LEU A 47 3.56 0.40 -22.86
CA LEU A 47 4.37 -0.08 -21.73
C LEU A 47 3.59 0.01 -20.42
N ASP A 48 2.85 1.10 -20.21
CA ASP A 48 2.02 1.29 -19.01
C ASP A 48 0.93 0.21 -18.90
N MET A 49 0.37 -0.24 -20.02
CA MET A 49 -0.55 -1.38 -20.08
C MET A 49 0.10 -2.66 -19.54
N TYR A 50 1.31 -3.02 -19.99
CA TYR A 50 2.00 -4.23 -19.50
C TYR A 50 2.43 -4.10 -18.04
N VAL A 51 2.80 -2.90 -17.59
CA VAL A 51 3.09 -2.64 -16.17
C VAL A 51 1.86 -3.00 -15.31
N ASN A 52 0.68 -2.50 -15.70
CA ASN A 52 -0.57 -2.80 -15.00
C ASN A 52 -0.92 -4.29 -15.07
N LEU A 53 -0.74 -4.94 -16.23
CA LEU A 53 -1.03 -6.36 -16.41
C LEU A 53 -0.13 -7.24 -15.52
N VAL A 54 1.17 -6.98 -15.49
CA VAL A 54 2.13 -7.68 -14.63
C VAL A 54 1.79 -7.46 -13.16
N GLU A 55 1.50 -6.21 -12.75
CA GLU A 55 1.08 -5.88 -11.40
C GLU A 55 -0.15 -6.68 -10.97
N GLN A 56 -1.21 -6.67 -11.78
CA GLN A 56 -2.45 -7.40 -11.51
C GLN A 56 -2.21 -8.91 -11.41
N TYR A 57 -1.39 -9.48 -12.30
CA TYR A 57 -1.11 -10.91 -12.30
C TYR A 57 -0.32 -11.35 -11.05
N VAL A 58 0.68 -10.57 -10.63
CA VAL A 58 1.43 -10.81 -9.39
C VAL A 58 0.48 -10.77 -8.18
N LEU A 59 -0.38 -9.75 -8.10
CA LEU A 59 -1.34 -9.61 -7.01
C LEU A 59 -2.37 -10.74 -7.03
N TYR A 60 -2.81 -11.20 -8.21
CA TYR A 60 -3.69 -12.34 -8.36
C TYR A 60 -3.04 -13.64 -7.87
N LYS A 61 -1.82 -13.97 -8.33
CA LYS A 61 -1.07 -15.15 -7.87
C LYS A 61 -0.90 -15.13 -6.35
N PHE A 62 -0.53 -13.98 -5.79
CA PHE A 62 -0.45 -13.79 -4.35
C PHE A 62 -1.80 -13.99 -3.64
N LYS A 63 -2.89 -13.37 -4.13
CA LYS A 63 -4.25 -13.51 -3.59
C LYS A 63 -4.68 -14.99 -3.56
N MET A 64 -4.33 -15.73 -4.60
CA MET A 64 -4.63 -17.16 -4.77
C MET A 64 -3.65 -18.09 -4.07
N LYS A 65 -2.60 -17.56 -3.42
CA LYS A 65 -1.53 -18.32 -2.75
C LYS A 65 -0.78 -19.26 -3.71
N LYS A 66 -0.62 -18.86 -4.97
CA LYS A 66 0.18 -19.55 -5.99
C LYS A 66 1.59 -18.94 -6.07
N LEU A 67 2.54 -19.71 -6.56
CA LEU A 67 3.89 -19.22 -6.89
C LEU A 67 3.82 -18.22 -8.04
N ILE A 68 4.72 -17.23 -8.03
CA ILE A 68 4.86 -16.23 -9.09
C ILE A 68 6.08 -16.62 -9.92
N ASP A 69 5.87 -17.16 -11.12
CA ASP A 69 6.95 -17.59 -12.00
C ASP A 69 7.35 -16.47 -12.97
N ARG A 70 8.65 -16.27 -13.16
CA ARG A 70 9.17 -15.23 -14.06
C ARG A 70 8.74 -15.42 -15.51
N ASN A 71 8.76 -16.64 -16.03
CA ASN A 71 8.43 -16.92 -17.42
C ASN A 71 6.94 -16.67 -17.66
N GLU A 72 6.06 -17.05 -16.71
CA GLU A 72 4.64 -16.68 -16.77
C GLU A 72 4.45 -15.16 -16.86
N LEU A 73 5.22 -14.37 -16.11
CA LEU A 73 5.16 -12.89 -16.20
C LEU A 73 5.66 -12.36 -17.54
N ILE A 74 6.71 -12.96 -18.12
CA ILE A 74 7.23 -12.58 -19.45
C ILE A 74 6.20 -12.94 -20.53
N ASP A 75 5.48 -14.04 -20.36
CA ASP A 75 4.49 -14.51 -21.34
C ASP A 75 3.24 -13.63 -21.42
N LEU A 76 2.94 -12.85 -20.38
CA LEU A 76 1.94 -11.77 -20.44
C LEU A 76 2.32 -10.64 -21.41
N ILE A 77 3.61 -10.52 -21.74
CA ILE A 77 4.15 -9.44 -22.56
C ILE A 77 4.27 -9.94 -24.00
N GLU A 78 3.70 -9.19 -24.94
CA GLU A 78 3.81 -9.51 -26.36
C GLU A 78 5.28 -9.59 -26.80
N PRO A 79 5.64 -10.53 -27.70
CA PRO A 79 7.03 -10.77 -28.10
C PRO A 79 7.81 -9.51 -28.48
N LYS A 80 7.16 -8.57 -29.19
CA LYS A 80 7.79 -7.30 -29.61
C LYS A 80 8.15 -6.37 -28.45
N TYR A 81 7.61 -6.54 -27.24
CA TYR A 81 7.93 -5.71 -26.07
C TYR A 81 8.74 -6.47 -25.01
N ARG A 82 9.00 -7.76 -25.19
CA ARG A 82 9.74 -8.58 -24.22
C ARG A 82 11.15 -8.05 -23.96
N TYR A 83 11.81 -7.38 -24.91
CA TYR A 83 13.13 -6.77 -24.67
C TYR A 83 13.12 -5.73 -23.52
N ASN A 84 11.96 -5.16 -23.18
CA ASN A 84 11.77 -4.23 -22.07
C ASN A 84 11.21 -4.88 -20.81
N PHE A 85 11.15 -6.22 -20.70
CA PHE A 85 10.52 -6.91 -19.55
C PHE A 85 11.10 -6.41 -18.21
N SER A 86 12.40 -6.09 -18.16
CA SER A 86 13.05 -5.65 -16.92
C SER A 86 12.52 -4.30 -16.42
N ASP A 87 12.26 -3.35 -17.33
CA ASP A 87 11.70 -2.05 -16.96
C ASP A 87 10.22 -2.20 -16.56
N ILE A 88 9.47 -3.02 -17.30
CA ILE A 88 8.07 -3.33 -16.99
C ILE A 88 7.95 -3.94 -15.58
N PHE A 89 8.78 -4.95 -15.28
CA PHE A 89 8.78 -5.62 -13.97
C PHE A 89 9.18 -4.66 -12.86
N LYS A 90 10.23 -3.87 -13.07
CA LYS A 90 10.68 -2.87 -12.10
C LYS A 90 9.54 -1.93 -11.72
N ARG A 91 8.88 -1.33 -12.71
CA ARG A 91 7.77 -0.38 -12.49
C ARG A 91 6.57 -1.05 -11.81
N ALA A 92 6.21 -2.26 -12.24
CA ALA A 92 5.11 -3.02 -11.62
C ALA A 92 5.41 -3.37 -10.16
N PHE A 93 6.63 -3.82 -9.86
CA PHE A 93 7.03 -4.19 -8.50
C PHE A 93 7.17 -2.97 -7.60
N GLU A 94 7.63 -1.83 -8.13
CA GLU A 94 7.65 -0.55 -7.43
C GLU A 94 6.23 -0.07 -7.08
N ASN A 95 5.26 -0.19 -7.99
CA ASN A 95 3.86 0.13 -7.73
C ASN A 95 3.29 -0.74 -6.58
N ILE A 96 3.51 -2.05 -6.63
CA ILE A 96 3.09 -2.98 -5.58
C ILE A 96 3.72 -2.58 -4.23
N GLU A 97 4.99 -2.20 -4.24
CA GLU A 97 5.70 -1.78 -3.03
C GLU A 97 5.12 -0.50 -2.43
N ILE A 98 4.79 0.49 -3.26
CA ILE A 98 4.20 1.76 -2.85
C ILE A 98 2.80 1.55 -2.26
N VAL A 99 1.97 0.73 -2.91
CA VAL A 99 0.58 0.55 -2.50
C VAL A 99 0.45 -0.41 -1.33
N PHE A 100 1.08 -1.57 -1.41
CA PHE A 100 0.88 -2.65 -0.43
C PHE A 100 1.94 -2.66 0.66
N ALA A 101 2.93 -1.74 0.61
CA ALA A 101 4.10 -1.76 1.48
C ALA A 101 4.73 -3.16 1.52
N ALA A 102 4.89 -3.78 0.35
CA ALA A 102 5.38 -5.13 0.20
C ALA A 102 6.28 -5.27 -1.03
N SER A 103 7.45 -5.89 -0.85
CA SER A 103 8.44 -6.06 -1.90
C SER A 103 8.25 -7.40 -2.61
N VAL A 104 8.24 -7.37 -3.94
CA VAL A 104 8.34 -8.58 -4.76
C VAL A 104 9.82 -8.97 -4.78
N ILE A 105 10.16 -10.12 -4.22
CA ILE A 105 11.54 -10.61 -4.12
C ILE A 105 11.65 -11.98 -4.79
N GLU A 106 12.80 -12.23 -5.41
CA GLU A 106 13.13 -13.56 -5.94
C GLU A 106 13.54 -14.46 -4.77
N ILE A 107 12.82 -15.57 -4.59
CA ILE A 107 13.04 -16.54 -3.51
C ILE A 107 13.79 -17.79 -4.00
N ASP A 108 13.83 -18.01 -5.31
CA ASP A 108 14.56 -19.10 -5.95
C ASP A 108 15.13 -18.59 -7.28
N SER A 109 16.44 -18.41 -7.33
CA SER A 109 17.16 -17.93 -8.50
C SER A 109 17.36 -18.99 -9.59
N THR A 110 17.18 -20.27 -9.26
CA THR A 110 17.32 -21.36 -10.24
C THR A 110 16.05 -21.48 -11.08
N ASN A 111 14.90 -21.41 -10.41
CA ASN A 111 13.60 -21.49 -11.07
C ASN A 111 12.98 -20.11 -11.34
N HIS A 112 13.66 -19.03 -10.97
CA HIS A 112 13.19 -17.65 -11.10
C HIS A 112 11.78 -17.43 -10.51
N VAL A 113 11.61 -17.87 -9.27
CA VAL A 113 10.32 -17.77 -8.56
C VAL A 113 10.35 -16.56 -7.62
N TYR A 114 9.28 -15.79 -7.65
CA TYR A 114 9.06 -14.63 -6.80
C TYR A 114 8.05 -14.89 -5.68
N ASP A 115 8.18 -14.11 -4.60
CA ASP A 115 7.18 -14.01 -3.53
C ASP A 115 7.02 -12.54 -3.09
N LEU A 116 5.91 -12.24 -2.44
CA LEU A 116 5.60 -10.90 -1.94
C LEU A 116 5.81 -10.84 -0.43
N VAL A 117 6.79 -10.03 0.00
CA VAL A 117 7.19 -9.88 1.41
C VAL A 117 6.78 -8.52 1.95
N SER A 118 5.95 -8.53 3.00
CA SER A 118 5.49 -7.30 3.65
C SER A 118 6.60 -6.59 4.44
N LYS A 119 6.62 -5.25 4.39
CA LYS A 119 7.54 -4.41 5.17
C LYS A 119 7.27 -4.43 6.68
N LEU A 120 6.04 -4.76 7.09
CA LEU A 120 5.68 -5.06 8.48
C LEU A 120 5.33 -6.54 8.62
N LYS A 121 5.56 -7.11 9.80
CA LYS A 121 5.38 -8.54 10.09
C LYS A 121 3.93 -8.84 10.50
N LEU A 122 2.98 -8.33 9.71
CA LEU A 122 1.58 -8.68 9.83
C LEU A 122 1.39 -10.19 9.55
N PRO A 123 0.51 -10.90 10.29
CA PRO A 123 0.35 -12.33 10.14
C PRO A 123 -0.21 -12.69 8.75
N ASN A 124 -0.02 -13.96 8.36
CA ASN A 124 -0.50 -14.51 7.09
C ASN A 124 0.07 -13.79 5.85
N LYS A 125 1.38 -13.46 5.88
CA LYS A 125 2.08 -12.64 4.88
C LYS A 125 1.36 -11.29 4.63
N GLY A 126 1.04 -10.55 5.68
CA GLY A 126 0.34 -9.27 5.53
C GLY A 126 -1.18 -9.33 5.43
N ARG A 127 -1.80 -10.50 5.30
CA ARG A 127 -3.27 -10.61 5.11
C ARG A 127 -4.08 -10.42 6.39
N VAL A 128 -3.46 -10.46 7.57
CA VAL A 128 -4.10 -10.48 8.90
C VAL A 128 -4.88 -11.76 9.16
N CYS A 129 -5.85 -12.10 8.32
CA CYS A 129 -6.61 -13.34 8.36
C CYS A 129 -6.00 -14.41 7.44
N PRO A 130 -6.11 -15.70 7.78
CA PRO A 130 -5.72 -16.78 6.88
C PRO A 130 -6.64 -16.82 5.65
N GLY A 131 -6.13 -17.40 4.55
CA GLY A 131 -6.89 -17.63 3.32
C GLY A 131 -6.48 -16.69 2.17
N ARG A 132 -7.41 -16.48 1.23
CA ARG A 132 -7.21 -15.63 0.04
C ARG A 132 -7.36 -14.15 0.38
N GLY A 133 -6.56 -13.33 -0.27
CA GLY A 133 -6.59 -11.88 -0.12
C GLY A 133 -5.24 -11.23 -0.36
N LEU A 134 -5.26 -9.90 -0.41
CA LEU A 134 -4.07 -9.07 -0.59
C LEU A 134 -3.50 -8.60 0.76
N PRO A 135 -2.23 -8.15 0.79
CA PRO A 135 -1.63 -7.58 1.99
C PRO A 135 -2.40 -6.35 2.48
N LYS A 136 -2.47 -6.18 3.80
CA LYS A 136 -3.05 -5.01 4.47
C LYS A 136 -1.98 -4.08 5.05
N THR A 137 -0.72 -4.40 4.77
CA THR A 137 0.48 -3.69 5.26
C THR A 137 0.51 -2.25 4.78
N GLY A 138 0.16 -2.00 3.51
CA GLY A 138 0.05 -0.65 2.94
C GLY A 138 -0.93 0.23 3.71
N LEU A 139 -2.16 -0.24 3.93
CA LEU A 139 -3.15 0.50 4.71
C LEU A 139 -2.65 0.82 6.13
N LEU A 140 -2.00 -0.15 6.79
CA LEU A 140 -1.44 0.09 8.11
C LEU A 140 -0.33 1.15 8.08
N MET A 141 0.61 1.07 7.13
CA MET A 141 1.66 2.06 6.95
C MET A 141 1.09 3.46 6.69
N THR A 142 0.04 3.56 5.89
CA THR A 142 -0.69 4.82 5.63
C THR A 142 -1.28 5.40 6.90
N ILE A 143 -1.97 4.59 7.72
CA ILE A 143 -2.55 5.07 8.99
C ILE A 143 -1.45 5.49 9.97
N LEU A 144 -0.37 4.72 10.08
CA LEU A 144 0.79 5.08 10.91
C LEU A 144 1.38 6.41 10.46
N ALA A 145 1.49 6.64 9.15
CA ALA A 145 1.98 7.90 8.59
C ALA A 145 1.05 9.06 8.94
N MET A 146 -0.27 8.90 8.80
CA MET A 146 -1.21 9.95 9.18
C MET A 146 -1.16 10.32 10.66
N ILE A 147 -1.01 9.33 11.54
CA ILE A 147 -0.85 9.56 12.99
C ILE A 147 0.44 10.36 13.23
N PHE A 148 1.52 9.98 12.57
CA PHE A 148 2.80 10.68 12.71
C PHE A 148 2.72 12.12 12.19
N MET A 149 2.14 12.33 11.02
CA MET A 149 1.96 13.66 10.42
C MET A 149 1.10 14.59 11.27
N ASN A 150 0.16 14.05 12.05
CA ASN A 150 -0.68 14.79 12.99
C ASN A 150 -0.06 14.95 14.39
N GLY A 151 1.26 14.81 14.53
CA GLY A 151 1.95 15.01 15.80
C GLY A 151 1.84 13.81 16.74
N ASN A 152 1.97 12.60 16.19
CA ASN A 152 1.94 11.31 16.89
C ASN A 152 0.57 10.90 17.47
N SER A 153 -0.50 11.61 17.16
CA SER A 153 -1.88 11.26 17.51
C SER A 153 -2.84 11.80 16.46
N ALA A 154 -3.85 11.03 16.06
CA ALA A 154 -4.88 11.49 15.12
C ALA A 154 -6.28 11.17 15.64
N SER A 155 -7.24 12.06 15.40
CA SER A 155 -8.65 11.80 15.70
C SER A 155 -9.20 10.70 14.79
N GLU A 156 -10.17 9.91 15.26
CA GLU A 156 -10.85 8.91 14.42
C GLU A 156 -11.48 9.59 13.18
N GLU A 157 -12.04 10.78 13.37
CA GLU A 157 -12.69 11.56 12.32
C GLU A 157 -11.72 11.95 11.20
N ASP A 158 -10.50 12.38 11.55
CA ASP A 158 -9.50 12.76 10.55
C ASP A 158 -8.93 11.54 9.81
N ILE A 159 -8.80 10.39 10.50
CA ILE A 159 -8.46 9.13 9.84
C ILE A 159 -9.51 8.78 8.79
N TRP A 160 -10.80 8.78 9.15
CA TRP A 160 -11.88 8.44 8.22
C TRP A 160 -12.05 9.44 7.09
N LYS A 161 -11.92 10.76 7.34
CA LYS A 161 -11.99 11.78 6.28
C LYS A 161 -10.98 11.52 5.17
N PHE A 162 -9.76 11.14 5.52
CA PHE A 162 -8.73 10.82 4.54
C PHE A 162 -8.99 9.49 3.85
N LEU A 163 -9.37 8.45 4.59
CA LEU A 163 -9.71 7.13 4.01
C LEU A 163 -10.90 7.22 3.04
N ASN A 164 -11.85 8.12 3.28
CA ASN A 164 -12.95 8.40 2.36
C ASN A 164 -12.47 8.93 1.01
N ASN A 165 -11.40 9.75 0.97
CA ASN A 165 -10.79 10.19 -0.29
C ASN A 165 -10.14 9.02 -1.04
N MET A 166 -9.80 7.96 -0.32
CA MET A 166 -9.33 6.69 -0.85
C MET A 166 -10.47 5.67 -0.95
N GLN A 167 -11.73 6.09 -1.05
CA GLN A 167 -12.90 5.22 -1.19
C GLN A 167 -13.01 4.08 -0.15
N VAL A 168 -12.33 4.20 1.00
CA VAL A 168 -12.40 3.26 2.12
C VAL A 168 -13.33 3.85 3.17
N TYR A 169 -14.53 3.28 3.28
CA TYR A 169 -15.57 3.78 4.17
C TYR A 169 -15.81 2.85 5.37
N PRO A 170 -16.13 3.39 6.56
CA PRO A 170 -16.54 2.58 7.68
C PRO A 170 -17.87 1.89 7.38
N GLY A 171 -18.00 0.60 7.70
CA GLY A 171 -19.24 -0.16 7.54
C GLY A 171 -19.60 -0.56 6.10
N ARG A 172 -18.77 -0.22 5.10
CA ARG A 172 -18.89 -0.72 3.73
C ARG A 172 -17.83 -1.77 3.45
N LYS A 173 -18.23 -2.90 2.87
CA LYS A 173 -17.29 -3.95 2.49
C LYS A 173 -16.41 -3.46 1.33
N HIS A 174 -15.10 -3.40 1.55
CA HIS A 174 -14.09 -3.06 0.56
C HIS A 174 -13.46 -4.33 -0.04
N PHE A 175 -13.20 -4.37 -1.34
CA PHE A 175 -12.70 -5.57 -2.02
C PHE A 175 -11.34 -6.06 -1.48
N ILE A 176 -10.41 -5.14 -1.17
CA ILE A 176 -9.12 -5.43 -0.50
C ILE A 176 -9.28 -5.63 1.02
N TYR A 177 -9.84 -4.63 1.70
CA TYR A 177 -9.78 -4.52 3.16
C TYR A 177 -10.92 -5.24 3.90
N ARG A 178 -11.90 -5.78 3.18
CA ARG A 178 -13.11 -6.42 3.70
C ARG A 178 -13.91 -5.45 4.55
N GLU A 179 -13.96 -5.57 5.87
CA GLU A 179 -14.66 -4.60 6.72
C GLU A 179 -13.62 -3.65 7.35
N PRO A 180 -13.47 -2.42 6.81
CA PRO A 180 -12.37 -1.53 7.20
C PRO A 180 -12.44 -1.10 8.66
N ARG A 181 -13.64 -0.93 9.23
CA ARG A 181 -13.79 -0.45 10.60
C ARG A 181 -13.22 -1.47 11.58
N LYS A 182 -13.60 -2.73 11.46
CA LYS A 182 -13.08 -3.85 12.24
C LYS A 182 -11.57 -4.01 12.04
N LEU A 183 -11.10 -3.95 10.80
CA LEU A 183 -9.68 -4.07 10.51
C LEU A 183 -8.85 -3.03 11.29
N ILE A 184 -9.28 -1.76 11.25
CA ILE A 184 -8.53 -0.65 11.84
C ILE A 184 -8.71 -0.59 13.36
N THR A 185 -9.95 -0.62 13.84
CA THR A 185 -10.27 -0.42 15.27
C THR A 185 -10.11 -1.67 16.13
N GLN A 186 -10.12 -2.86 15.53
CA GLN A 186 -10.03 -4.13 16.26
C GLN A 186 -8.79 -4.91 15.88
N ASP A 187 -8.61 -5.28 14.62
CA ASP A 187 -7.55 -6.22 14.23
C ASP A 187 -6.15 -5.61 14.40
N PHE A 188 -5.92 -4.38 13.91
CA PHE A 188 -4.64 -3.69 14.11
C PHE A 188 -4.37 -3.31 15.57
N VAL A 189 -5.42 -3.05 16.34
CA VAL A 189 -5.33 -2.79 17.79
C VAL A 189 -4.98 -4.07 18.55
N LYS A 190 -5.61 -5.19 18.22
CA LYS A 190 -5.31 -6.51 18.78
C LYS A 190 -3.89 -6.95 18.46
N LEU A 191 -3.43 -6.67 17.23
CA LEU A 191 -2.05 -6.88 16.80
C LEU A 191 -1.06 -5.86 17.38
N LYS A 192 -1.51 -4.89 18.17
CA LYS A 192 -0.69 -3.89 18.88
C LYS A 192 0.09 -2.93 17.96
N TYR A 193 -0.34 -2.76 16.72
CA TYR A 193 0.21 -1.71 15.85
C TYR A 193 -0.46 -0.36 16.07
N LEU A 194 -1.73 -0.36 16.47
CA LEU A 194 -2.48 0.85 16.80
C LEU A 194 -2.96 0.80 18.25
N GLU A 195 -3.00 1.95 18.88
CA GLU A 195 -3.77 2.17 20.09
C GLU A 195 -4.98 3.02 19.75
N TYR A 196 -6.15 2.56 20.17
CA TYR A 196 -7.43 3.23 19.94
C TYR A 196 -8.03 3.58 21.30
N LYS A 197 -8.13 4.88 21.61
CA LYS A 197 -8.51 5.37 22.94
C LYS A 197 -9.62 6.41 22.81
N GLN A 198 -10.61 6.32 23.68
CA GLN A 198 -11.61 7.38 23.86
C GLN A 198 -10.92 8.62 24.44
N ILE A 199 -11.34 9.80 23.96
CA ILE A 199 -10.92 11.08 24.52
C ILE A 199 -11.71 11.30 25.82
N SER A 200 -11.01 11.54 26.92
CA SER A 200 -11.65 11.77 28.21
C SER A 200 -12.57 12.98 28.15
N LEU A 201 -13.78 12.84 28.71
CA LEU A 201 -14.77 13.92 28.85
C LEU A 201 -15.30 14.49 27.51
N SER A 202 -15.11 13.80 26.39
CA SER A 202 -15.76 14.19 25.13
C SER A 202 -17.25 13.82 25.16
N ASP A 203 -18.12 14.80 24.90
CA ASP A 203 -19.54 14.60 24.67
C ASP A 203 -19.94 15.23 23.32
N PRO A 204 -20.32 14.43 22.29
CA PRO A 204 -20.41 12.97 22.29
C PRO A 204 -19.03 12.26 22.38
N PRO A 205 -18.98 10.93 22.66
CA PRO A 205 -17.74 10.17 22.69
C PRO A 205 -16.91 10.29 21.40
N CYS A 206 -15.70 10.85 21.51
CA CYS A 206 -14.70 10.93 20.44
C CYS A 206 -13.55 9.97 20.71
N TYR A 207 -12.88 9.51 19.65
CA TYR A 207 -11.76 8.58 19.75
C TYR A 207 -10.52 9.11 19.03
N ARG A 208 -9.35 8.63 19.44
CA ARG A 208 -8.08 8.93 18.80
C ARG A 208 -7.23 7.67 18.63
N PHE A 209 -6.41 7.70 17.58
CA PHE A 209 -5.39 6.72 17.28
C PHE A 209 -4.00 7.21 17.64
N GLN A 210 -3.19 6.29 18.16
CA GLN A 210 -1.75 6.44 18.38
C GLN A 210 -1.03 5.18 17.85
N TRP A 211 0.28 5.25 17.66
CA TRP A 211 1.07 4.07 17.38
C TRP A 211 1.05 3.13 18.59
N GLY A 212 0.83 1.85 18.34
CA GLY A 212 0.98 0.82 19.36
C GLY A 212 2.43 0.35 19.50
N PRO A 213 2.73 -0.42 20.55
CA PRO A 213 4.10 -0.84 20.85
C PRO A 213 4.73 -1.65 19.72
N LYS A 214 3.94 -2.46 18.98
CA LYS A 214 4.45 -3.27 17.87
C LYS A 214 4.88 -2.41 16.67
N ALA A 215 4.23 -1.27 16.44
CA ALA A 215 4.63 -0.34 15.39
C ALA A 215 6.03 0.23 15.69
N TYR A 216 6.29 0.66 16.93
CA TYR A 216 7.60 1.17 17.33
C TYR A 216 8.73 0.13 17.27
N THR A 217 8.41 -1.16 17.38
CA THR A 217 9.40 -2.24 17.26
C THR A 217 9.68 -2.65 15.82
N GLU A 218 8.68 -2.60 14.94
CA GLU A 218 8.82 -3.12 13.57
C GLU A 218 9.15 -2.05 12.53
N THR A 219 8.84 -0.79 12.84
CA THR A 219 9.16 0.34 11.99
C THR A 219 9.65 1.53 12.80
N THR A 220 10.05 2.57 12.11
CA THR A 220 10.56 3.83 12.67
C THR A 220 9.81 4.98 12.01
N LYS A 221 9.79 6.14 12.66
CA LYS A 221 9.26 7.37 12.06
C LYS A 221 9.89 7.68 10.70
N MET A 222 11.21 7.46 10.57
CA MET A 222 11.92 7.65 9.30
C MET A 222 11.39 6.75 8.19
N LYS A 223 11.40 5.42 8.38
CA LYS A 223 10.78 4.45 7.45
C LYS A 223 9.33 4.77 7.05
N VAL A 224 8.51 5.26 7.98
CA VAL A 224 7.13 5.66 7.68
C VAL A 224 7.09 6.94 6.83
N LEU A 225 7.99 7.89 7.11
CA LEU A 225 8.15 9.11 6.34
C LEU A 225 8.64 8.82 4.91
N GLU A 226 9.65 7.97 4.77
CA GLU A 226 10.18 7.49 3.49
C GLU A 226 9.09 6.79 2.67
N PHE A 227 8.27 5.95 3.30
CA PHE A 227 7.13 5.32 2.63
C PHE A 227 6.15 6.36 2.07
N MET A 228 5.78 7.37 2.86
CA MET A 228 4.89 8.44 2.42
C MET A 228 5.50 9.29 1.30
N ALA A 229 6.79 9.59 1.42
CA ALA A 229 7.54 10.40 0.48
C ALA A 229 7.66 9.69 -0.88
N LYS A 230 8.04 8.39 -0.87
CA LYS A 230 8.14 7.55 -2.06
C LYS A 230 6.84 7.52 -2.86
N GLY A 231 5.70 7.29 -2.20
CA GLY A 231 4.43 7.24 -2.91
C GLY A 231 3.89 8.59 -3.40
N SER A 232 4.43 9.70 -2.88
CA SER A 232 4.12 11.06 -3.37
C SER A 232 5.15 11.56 -4.38
N GLY A 233 6.23 10.82 -4.65
CA GLY A 233 7.33 11.23 -5.52
C GLY A 233 8.11 12.44 -4.98
N ILE A 234 8.18 12.59 -3.65
CA ILE A 234 8.86 13.70 -2.98
C ILE A 234 9.95 13.18 -2.06
N GLU A 235 10.89 14.06 -1.71
CA GLU A 235 11.94 13.74 -0.73
C GLU A 235 11.40 13.82 0.71
N PRO A 236 11.77 12.90 1.62
CA PRO A 236 11.34 12.92 3.02
C PRO A 236 11.66 14.23 3.75
N SER A 237 12.78 14.87 3.40
CA SER A 237 13.24 16.14 3.96
C SER A 237 12.29 17.32 3.68
N THR A 238 11.40 17.18 2.68
CA THR A 238 10.32 18.14 2.41
C THR A 238 9.40 18.32 3.62
N PHE A 239 9.22 17.28 4.44
CA PHE A 239 8.49 17.34 5.69
C PHE A 239 9.39 17.76 6.85
N SER A 240 9.90 19.00 6.81
CA SER A 240 11.00 19.45 7.70
C SER A 240 10.81 19.14 9.18
N VAL A 241 9.60 19.36 9.73
CA VAL A 241 9.28 19.09 11.14
C VAL A 241 9.35 17.60 11.45
N GLN A 242 8.67 16.78 10.65
CA GLN A 242 8.60 15.34 10.83
C GLN A 242 9.94 14.67 10.55
N TYR A 243 10.68 15.13 9.54
CA TYR A 243 12.03 14.65 9.24
C TYR A 243 12.99 14.90 10.42
N ALA A 244 12.98 16.11 10.99
CA ALA A 244 13.78 16.43 12.17
C ALA A 244 13.38 15.59 13.39
N GLU A 245 12.09 15.31 13.56
CA GLU A 245 11.62 14.42 14.63
C GLU A 245 12.06 12.97 14.44
N ALA A 246 11.93 12.45 13.23
CA ALA A 246 12.36 11.10 12.87
C ALA A 246 13.86 10.91 13.09
N LEU A 247 14.67 11.90 12.68
CA LEU A 247 16.12 11.87 12.84
C LEU A 247 16.54 11.92 14.33
N ARG A 248 15.83 12.71 15.15
CA ARG A 248 16.07 12.73 16.61
C ARG A 248 15.82 11.36 17.25
N GLU A 249 14.74 10.68 16.86
CA GLU A 249 14.42 9.35 17.37
C GLU A 249 15.49 8.32 17.00
N GLU A 250 15.97 8.34 15.76
CA GLU A 250 17.05 7.45 15.32
C GLU A 250 18.35 7.71 16.06
N ASN A 251 18.75 8.98 16.18
CA ASN A 251 19.97 9.36 16.91
C ASN A 251 19.91 8.94 18.39
N GLN A 252 18.74 9.05 19.03
CA GLN A 252 18.55 8.58 20.41
C GLN A 252 18.65 7.06 20.53
N LYS A 253 18.09 6.32 19.57
CA LYS A 253 18.22 4.86 19.52
C LYS A 253 19.69 4.44 19.34
N TRP A 254 20.42 5.11 18.47
CA TRP A 254 21.85 4.86 18.26
C TRP A 254 22.71 5.23 19.48
N ALA A 255 22.48 6.40 20.11
CA ALA A 255 23.21 6.82 21.30
C ALA A 255 22.90 5.96 22.56
N GLY A 256 21.77 5.27 22.59
CA GLY A 256 21.47 4.26 23.60
C GLY A 256 22.23 2.94 23.38
N VAL A 257 22.72 2.70 22.16
CA VAL A 257 23.49 1.51 21.76
C VAL A 257 25.01 1.78 21.77
N SER A 258 25.43 3.00 21.48
CA SER A 258 26.82 3.45 21.59
C SER A 258 26.90 4.63 22.58
N GLY A 259 27.60 4.43 23.70
CA GLY A 259 27.75 5.43 24.76
C GLY A 259 28.62 6.64 24.38
N GLN A 260 28.29 7.37 23.31
CA GLN A 260 28.93 8.64 22.96
C GLN A 260 27.90 9.66 22.46
N ARG A 261 27.80 10.78 23.18
CA ARG A 261 27.00 11.96 22.80
C ARG A 261 27.76 12.77 21.75
N THR A 262 27.17 12.94 20.57
CA THR A 262 27.50 14.07 19.68
C THR A 262 26.25 14.91 19.47
N SER A 263 26.27 16.13 20.01
CA SER A 263 25.22 17.13 19.81
C SER A 263 25.36 17.75 18.43
N PHE A 264 24.41 17.48 17.53
CA PHE A 264 24.21 18.28 16.33
C PHE A 264 22.94 19.12 16.48
N GLN A 265 23.10 20.43 16.35
CA GLN A 265 22.06 21.43 16.51
C GLN A 265 21.53 21.79 15.11
N VAL A 266 20.28 21.43 14.82
CA VAL A 266 19.62 21.79 13.56
C VAL A 266 18.82 23.09 13.78
N PRO A 267 18.98 24.13 12.95
CA PRO A 267 18.26 25.39 13.13
C PRO A 267 16.76 25.21 12.87
N TYR A 268 15.95 25.66 13.83
CA TYR A 268 14.49 25.72 13.74
C TYR A 268 14.07 26.89 12.84
N GLN A 269 13.21 26.64 11.86
CA GLN A 269 12.34 27.65 11.26
C GLN A 269 10.90 27.13 11.28
N ILE A 270 10.03 27.81 12.02
CA ILE A 270 8.61 27.46 12.16
C ILE A 270 7.86 28.11 11.00
N HIS A 271 7.39 27.29 10.07
CA HIS A 271 6.28 27.66 9.19
C HIS A 271 5.06 26.82 9.58
N LYS A 272 4.07 27.48 10.20
CA LYS A 272 2.73 26.92 10.39
C LYS A 272 2.04 26.89 9.04
N GLY A 273 2.15 25.78 8.31
CA GLY A 273 1.46 25.55 7.05
C GLY A 273 0.55 24.33 7.16
N ARG A 274 -0.77 24.54 7.07
CA ARG A 274 -1.71 23.46 6.68
C ARG A 274 -1.39 23.10 5.23
N ILE A 275 -0.70 21.99 4.99
CA ILE A 275 -0.54 21.43 3.65
C ILE A 275 -0.94 19.96 3.68
N LEU A 276 -2.25 19.73 3.58
CA LEU A 276 -2.85 18.52 3.05
C LEU A 276 -4.10 18.95 2.27
N LYS A 277 -3.92 19.78 1.26
CA LYS A 277 -4.91 19.94 0.19
C LYS A 277 -4.22 19.51 -1.09
N SER A 278 -4.74 18.45 -1.68
CA SER A 278 -4.71 18.13 -3.12
C SER A 278 -3.49 17.48 -3.80
N SER A 279 -2.61 16.70 -3.15
CA SER A 279 -1.63 15.91 -3.95
C SER A 279 -1.30 14.49 -3.48
N LEU A 280 -2.04 13.91 -2.52
CA LEU A 280 -1.76 12.55 -2.09
C LEU A 280 -2.51 11.53 -2.94
N TYR A 281 -1.73 10.89 -3.82
CA TYR A 281 -1.99 9.69 -4.62
C TYR A 281 -3.12 9.75 -5.65
N PRO A 282 -2.85 9.48 -6.94
CA PRO A 282 -3.87 8.90 -7.80
C PRO A 282 -4.05 7.42 -7.41
N ILE A 283 -4.76 7.17 -6.30
CA ILE A 283 -5.33 5.84 -5.99
C ILE A 283 -6.38 5.46 -7.05
N HIS A 284 -6.70 6.35 -7.98
CA HIS A 284 -7.52 6.07 -9.15
C HIS A 284 -7.12 4.80 -9.92
N TYR A 285 -5.84 4.37 -9.88
CA TYR A 285 -5.40 3.14 -10.54
C TYR A 285 -5.76 1.84 -9.81
N LEU A 286 -6.15 1.90 -8.53
CA LEU A 286 -6.49 0.71 -7.73
C LEU A 286 -7.99 0.38 -7.75
N TYR A 287 -8.81 1.01 -8.61
CA TYR A 287 -10.26 0.77 -8.66
C TYR A 287 -10.76 0.06 -9.91
N HIS A 288 -9.87 -0.44 -10.77
CA HIS A 288 -10.22 -1.38 -11.84
C HIS A 288 -9.86 -2.83 -11.45
N PHE A 289 -10.22 -3.24 -10.23
CA PHE A 289 -10.11 -4.62 -9.71
C PHE A 289 -11.46 -5.29 -9.56
#